data_AF-A0A967GSF9-F1
#
_entry.id   AF-A0A967GSF9-F1
#
_cell.length_a   1.000
_cell.length_b   1.000
_cell.length_c   1.000
_cell.angle_alpha   90.00
_cell.angle_beta   90.00
_cell.angle_gamma   90.00
#
_symmetry.space_group_name_H-M   'P 1'
#
loop_
_entity.id
_entity.type
_entity.pdbx_description
1 polymer ?
#
loop_
_entity_poly.entity_id
_entity_poly.type
_entity_poly.pdbx_seq_one_letter_code
_entity_poly.pdbx_strand_id
1 'polypeptide(L)'
;MDLYAAICEPYEGVIGFELGRVFAPFGMIYNQETIRGLMQIPSLKGIKHSSLSRAEELKRLALRDELRPDFKIYTGNDLGIDMIEYGSDYLLGLA
;
A
#
# COMPACT_ATOMS: atom_id res chain seq x y z
N MET A 1 -7.43 5.72 -13.10
CA MET A 1 -7.66 4.39 -12.49
C MET A 1 -7.65 3.30 -13.55
N ASP A 2 -8.22 3.57 -14.73
CA ASP A 2 -8.30 2.65 -15.88
C ASP A 2 -6.99 1.93 -16.22
N LEU A 3 -5.86 2.65 -16.22
CA LEU A 3 -4.54 2.03 -16.44
C LEU A 3 -4.22 0.94 -15.42
N TYR A 4 -4.39 1.22 -14.13
CA TYR A 4 -4.12 0.23 -13.08
C TYR A 4 -5.11 -0.93 -13.13
N ALA A 5 -6.38 -0.67 -13.43
CA ALA A 5 -7.39 -1.71 -13.57
C ALA A 5 -7.05 -2.65 -14.74
N ALA A 6 -6.66 -2.12 -15.90
CA ALA A 6 -6.23 -2.89 -17.05
C ALA A 6 -4.97 -3.73 -16.76
N ILE A 7 -4.00 -3.18 -16.02
CA ILE A 7 -2.81 -3.94 -15.59
C ILE A 7 -3.18 -5.09 -14.65
N CYS A 8 -4.20 -4.91 -13.79
CA CYS A 8 -4.60 -5.92 -12.82
C CYS A 8 -5.61 -6.94 -13.37
N GLU A 9 -6.25 -6.71 -14.52
CA GLU A 9 -7.27 -7.57 -15.12
C GLU A 9 -6.83 -9.03 -15.33
N PRO A 10 -5.64 -9.34 -15.89
CA PRO A 10 -5.29 -10.71 -16.23
C PRO A 10 -4.82 -11.56 -15.03
N TYR A 11 -4.80 -10.98 -13.82
CA TYR A 11 -4.28 -11.63 -12.63
C TYR A 11 -5.37 -11.83 -11.57
N GLU A 12 -5.37 -12.99 -10.92
CA GLU A 12 -6.30 -13.30 -9.82
C GLU A 12 -6.04 -12.42 -8.58
N GLY A 13 -4.78 -12.01 -8.39
CA GLY A 13 -4.35 -11.17 -7.28
C GLY A 13 -3.08 -10.39 -7.61
N VAL A 14 -3.09 -9.10 -7.27
CA VAL A 14 -1.98 -8.17 -7.44
C VAL A 14 -1.72 -7.47 -6.11
N ILE A 15 -0.45 -7.24 -5.80
CA ILE A 15 -0.02 -6.35 -4.72
C ILE A 15 0.65 -5.14 -5.36
N GLY A 16 0.13 -3.96 -5.06
CA GLY A 16 0.72 -2.69 -5.50
C GLY A 16 1.93 -2.34 -4.65
N PHE A 17 2.79 -1.47 -5.17
CA PHE A 17 3.99 -1.03 -4.46
C PHE A 17 4.18 0.47 -4.63
N GLU A 18 4.10 1.22 -3.53
CA GLU A 18 4.47 2.63 -3.48
C GLU A 18 5.75 2.80 -2.66
N LEU A 19 6.72 3.53 -3.23
CA LEU A 19 8.02 3.74 -2.60
C LEU A 19 8.40 5.23 -2.59
N GLY A 20 8.99 5.67 -1.48
CA GLY A 20 9.49 7.03 -1.32
C GLY A 20 10.75 7.28 -2.15
N ARG A 21 11.03 8.57 -2.41
CA ARG A 21 12.22 8.99 -3.18
C ARG A 21 13.57 8.64 -2.55
N VAL A 22 13.56 8.33 -1.25
CA VAL A 22 14.73 7.82 -0.52
C VAL A 22 15.22 6.47 -1.09
N PHE A 23 14.32 5.68 -1.69
CA PHE A 23 14.64 4.37 -2.26
C PHE A 23 14.91 4.43 -3.77
N ALA A 24 14.22 5.30 -4.52
CA ALA A 24 14.45 5.50 -5.94
C ALA A 24 14.11 6.94 -6.36
N PRO A 25 14.86 7.60 -7.26
CA PRO A 25 14.58 8.98 -7.68
C PRO A 25 13.17 9.21 -8.26
N PHE A 26 12.61 8.17 -8.90
CA PHE A 26 11.26 8.17 -9.47
C PHE A 26 10.18 7.73 -8.47
N GLY A 27 10.53 7.51 -7.20
CA GLY A 27 9.62 7.08 -6.15
C GLY A 27 8.45 8.07 -5.97
N MET A 28 7.27 7.50 -5.71
CA MET A 28 6.04 8.22 -5.51
C MET A 28 5.23 7.56 -4.38
N ILE A 29 4.92 8.34 -3.36
CA ILE A 29 3.89 7.99 -2.37
C ILE A 29 2.60 8.65 -2.84
N TYR A 30 1.57 7.87 -3.08
CA TYR A 30 0.33 8.35 -3.65
C TYR A 30 -0.49 9.16 -2.64
N ASN A 31 -1.32 10.08 -3.13
CA ASN A 31 -2.29 10.77 -2.27
C ASN A 31 -3.47 9.84 -1.92
N GLN A 32 -4.27 10.22 -0.92
CA GLN A 32 -5.38 9.38 -0.47
C GLN A 32 -6.41 9.12 -1.57
N GLU A 33 -6.72 10.10 -2.42
CA GLU A 33 -7.68 9.93 -3.52
C GLU A 33 -7.23 8.84 -4.51
N THR A 34 -5.94 8.79 -4.82
CA THR A 34 -5.38 7.73 -5.66
C THR A 34 -5.52 6.37 -4.99
N ILE A 35 -5.22 6.26 -3.69
CA ILE A 35 -5.36 5.01 -2.94
C ILE A 35 -6.83 4.57 -2.86
N ARG A 36 -7.77 5.51 -2.67
CA ARG A 36 -9.21 5.24 -2.70
C ARG A 36 -9.59 4.55 -4.00
N GLY A 37 -9.17 5.11 -5.13
CA GLY A 37 -9.41 4.53 -6.45
C GLY A 37 -8.74 3.17 -6.63
N LEU A 38 -7.50 3.01 -6.18
CA LEU A 38 -6.78 1.73 -6.25
C LEU A 38 -7.49 0.63 -5.45
N MET A 39 -8.00 0.93 -4.26
CA MET A 39 -8.75 -0.02 -3.43
C MET A 39 -10.03 -0.54 -4.10
N GLN A 40 -10.60 0.19 -5.07
CA GLN A 40 -11.76 -0.25 -5.84
C GLN A 40 -11.43 -1.32 -6.88
N ILE A 41 -10.15 -1.55 -7.21
CA ILE A 41 -9.74 -2.57 -8.19
C ILE A 41 -9.82 -3.95 -7.52
N PRO A 42 -10.73 -4.86 -7.96
CA PRO A 42 -10.98 -6.10 -7.22
C PRO A 42 -9.77 -7.03 -7.13
N SER A 43 -8.98 -7.13 -8.20
CA SER A 43 -7.77 -7.97 -8.26
C SER A 43 -6.58 -7.34 -7.55
N LEU A 44 -6.57 -6.03 -7.27
CA LEU A 44 -5.59 -5.43 -6.37
C LEU A 44 -5.98 -5.78 -4.93
N LYS A 45 -5.22 -6.68 -4.30
CA LYS A 45 -5.51 -7.23 -2.96
C LYS A 45 -4.79 -6.50 -1.84
N GLY A 46 -3.79 -5.70 -2.16
CA GLY A 46 -3.05 -4.94 -1.17
C GLY A 46 -2.01 -4.01 -1.78
N ILE A 47 -1.38 -3.21 -0.92
CA ILE A 47 -0.26 -2.33 -1.28
C ILE A 47 0.85 -2.47 -0.24
N LYS A 48 2.09 -2.58 -0.71
CA LYS A 48 3.28 -2.29 0.10
C LYS A 48 3.53 -0.79 0.15
N HIS A 49 3.55 -0.24 1.36
CA HIS A 49 3.81 1.16 1.62
C HIS A 49 5.24 1.36 2.12
N SER A 50 6.06 2.12 1.38
CA SER A 50 7.47 2.36 1.73
C SER A 50 7.80 3.85 1.75
N SER A 51 7.08 4.62 2.57
CA SER A 51 7.34 6.04 2.81
C SER A 51 8.34 6.33 3.94
N LEU A 52 8.60 5.33 4.80
CA LEU A 52 9.27 5.48 6.10
C LEU A 52 8.53 6.40 7.09
N SER A 53 7.25 6.70 6.85
CA SER A 53 6.42 7.56 7.70
C SER A 53 5.27 6.79 8.35
N ARG A 54 5.34 6.62 9.68
CA ARG A 54 4.24 6.04 10.47
C ARG A 54 2.92 6.78 10.26
N ALA A 55 2.97 8.10 10.15
CA ALA A 55 1.77 8.91 9.94
C ALA A 55 1.08 8.63 8.60
N GLU A 56 1.84 8.37 7.53
CA GLU A 56 1.25 7.99 6.25
C GLU A 56 0.72 6.55 6.26
N GLU A 57 1.41 5.62 6.94
CA GLU A 57 0.93 4.25 7.12
C GLU A 57 -0.39 4.20 7.91
N LEU A 58 -0.51 4.96 9.00
CA LEU A 58 -1.75 5.05 9.77
C LEU A 58 -2.91 5.59 8.92
N LYS A 59 -2.65 6.53 8.00
CA LYS A 59 -3.67 6.99 7.04
C LYS A 59 -4.10 5.89 6.08
N ARG A 60 -3.19 5.01 5.65
CA ARG A 60 -3.52 3.85 4.81
C ARG A 60 -4.39 2.85 5.55
N LEU A 61 -4.06 2.56 6.81
CA LEU A 61 -4.84 1.66 7.65
C LEU A 61 -6.24 2.21 7.89
N ALA A 62 -6.37 3.49 8.28
CA ALA A 62 -7.67 4.12 8.45
C ALA A 62 -8.52 4.08 7.17
N LEU A 63 -7.92 4.33 6.01
CA LEU A 63 -8.62 4.29 4.73
C LEU A 63 -9.06 2.87 4.33
N ARG A 64 -8.20 1.87 4.58
CA ARG A 64 -8.55 0.45 4.41
C ARG A 64 -9.75 0.10 5.28
N ASP A 65 -9.69 0.46 6.55
CA ASP A 65 -10.73 0.10 7.54
C ASP A 65 -12.08 0.74 7.16
N GLU A 66 -12.07 1.92 6.55
CA GLU A 66 -13.28 2.58 6.03
C GLU A 66 -13.83 1.90 4.77
N LEU A 67 -12.97 1.58 3.79
CA LEU A 67 -13.42 1.27 2.42
C LEU A 67 -13.39 -0.20 2.04
N ARG A 68 -12.37 -0.92 2.50
CA ARG A 68 -12.11 -2.31 2.09
C ARG A 68 -11.28 -3.02 3.17
N PRO A 69 -11.91 -3.45 4.29
CA PRO A 69 -11.20 -4.02 5.44
C PRO A 69 -10.38 -5.28 5.12
N ASP A 70 -10.69 -6.00 4.04
CA ASP A 70 -9.93 -7.15 3.55
C ASP A 70 -8.68 -6.78 2.73
N PHE A 71 -8.51 -5.51 2.35
CA PHE A 71 -7.36 -5.04 1.57
C PHE A 71 -6.09 -5.01 2.41
N LYS A 72 -5.03 -5.63 1.93
CA LYS A 72 -3.78 -5.78 2.68
C LYS A 72 -2.92 -4.53 2.63
N ILE A 73 -2.46 -4.06 3.78
CA ILE A 73 -1.52 -2.94 3.88
C ILE A 73 -0.22 -3.50 4.42
N TYR A 74 0.75 -3.71 3.54
CA TYR A 74 2.05 -4.24 3.92
C TYR A 74 2.97 -3.08 4.33
N THR A 75 3.40 -3.06 5.58
CA THR A 75 4.48 -2.17 5.99
C THR A 75 5.76 -2.59 5.27
N GLY A 76 6.34 -1.63 4.53
CA GLY A 76 7.70 -1.69 4.00
C GLY A 76 8.62 -0.72 4.73
N ASN A 77 8.26 -0.36 5.96
CA ASN A 77 8.99 0.58 6.79
C ASN A 77 9.91 -0.15 7.76
N ASP A 78 11.17 -0.33 7.35
CA ASP A 78 12.18 -0.99 8.17
C ASP A 78 12.50 -0.23 9.47
N LEU A 79 12.12 1.05 9.58
CA LEU A 79 12.22 1.87 10.79
C LEU A 79 10.96 1.84 11.67
N GLY A 80 9.91 1.17 11.19
CA GLY A 80 8.57 1.13 11.76
C GLY A 80 7.97 -0.27 11.74
N ILE A 81 8.78 -1.28 12.03
CA ILE A 81 8.36 -2.70 12.04
C ILE A 81 7.17 -2.91 13.01
N ASP A 82 7.10 -2.12 14.08
CA ASP A 82 6.00 -2.09 15.05
C ASP A 82 4.64 -1.75 14.44
N MET A 83 4.57 -1.25 13.20
CA MET A 83 3.29 -1.02 12.50
C MET A 83 2.42 -2.28 12.39
N ILE A 84 3.00 -3.48 12.52
CA ILE A 84 2.23 -4.73 12.62
C ILE A 84 1.29 -4.74 13.84
N GLU A 85 1.68 -4.13 14.96
CA GLU A 85 0.85 -4.03 16.17
C GLU A 85 -0.37 -3.14 15.96
N TYR A 86 -0.29 -2.24 14.97
CA TYR A 86 -1.37 -1.33 14.57
C TYR A 86 -2.23 -1.88 13.43
N GLY A 87 -1.96 -3.12 12.99
CA GLY A 87 -2.78 -3.83 12.00
C GLY A 87 -2.24 -3.80 10.56
N SER A 88 -0.99 -3.40 10.35
CA SER A 88 -0.32 -3.66 9.06
C SER A 88 0.02 -5.14 8.91
N ASP A 89 -0.10 -5.66 7.69
CA ASP A 89 0.65 -6.83 7.24
C ASP A 89 2.13 -6.42 7.00
N TYR A 90 3.03 -7.34 6.70
CA TYR A 90 4.47 -7.03 6.54
C TYR A 90 5.07 -7.55 5.23
N LEU A 91 5.88 -6.72 4.58
CA LEU A 91 6.71 -7.09 3.43
C LEU A 91 8.00 -6.24 3.47
N LEU A 92 8.90 -6.60 4.39
CA LEU A 92 10.09 -5.84 4.76
C LEU A 92 11.33 -6.30 3.99
N GLY A 93 12.36 -5.45 3.92
CA GLY A 93 13.65 -5.78 3.28
C GLY A 93 14.66 -6.42 4.23
N LEU A 94 14.29 -6.55 5.52
CA LEU A 94 15.18 -6.98 6.61
C LEU A 94 15.26 -8.51 6.81
N ALA A 95 14.57 -9.31 5.99
CA ALA A 95 14.54 -10.76 6.08
C ALA A 95 14.50 -11.42 4.69
#